data_AF-A0A3D1RDN8-F1
#
_entry.id   AF-A0A3D1RDN8-F1
#
_cell.length_a   1.000
_cell.length_b   1.000
_cell.length_c   1.000
_cell.angle_alpha   90.00
_cell.angle_beta   90.00
_cell.angle_gamma   90.00
#
_symmetry.space_group_name_H-M   'P 1'
#
loop_
_entity.id
_entity.type
_entity.pdbx_description
1 polymer ?
#
loop_
_entity_poly.entity_id
_entity_poly.type
_entity_poly.pdbx_seq_one_letter_code
_entity_poly.pdbx_strand_id
1 'polypeptide(L)' 'NQLNISFVRSPRLAGTLLPLNATTWIARWNDRSYDADAYTEFVFDHTGKAKEIRMKAISPMTDFSFDFHNLELMRKE' A
#
# COMPACT_ATOMS: atom_id res chain seq x y z
N ASN A 1 10.05 -6.45 14.40
CA ASN A 1 8.81 -6.67 13.63
C ASN A 1 8.81 -5.78 12.40
N GLN A 2 8.73 -6.40 11.21
CA GLN A 2 8.62 -5.70 9.93
C GLN A 2 7.24 -5.99 9.34
N LEU A 3 6.59 -4.97 8.79
CA LEU A 3 5.30 -5.11 8.11
C LEU A 3 5.56 -5.28 6.60
N ASN A 4 4.90 -6.26 5.99
CA ASN A 4 5.04 -6.57 4.58
C ASN A 4 3.68 -6.48 3.88
N ILE A 5 3.71 -6.17 2.59
CA ILE A 5 2.54 -6.10 1.72
C ILE A 5 2.79 -6.94 0.46
N SER A 6 1.76 -7.64 -0.01
CA SER A 6 1.81 -8.44 -1.25
C SER A 6 0.42 -8.59 -1.85
N PHE A 7 0.35 -8.79 -3.16
CA PHE A 7 -0.90 -8.96 -3.89
C PHE A 7 -0.98 -10.35 -4.52
N VAL A 8 -2.06 -11.09 -4.23
CA VAL A 8 -2.25 -12.47 -4.72
C VAL A 8 -2.29 -12.54 -6.25
N ARG A 9 -2.94 -11.56 -6.89
CA ARG A 9 -3.04 -11.48 -8.36
C ARG A 9 -1.82 -10.85 -9.04
N SER A 10 -0.94 -10.21 -8.27
CA SER A 10 0.26 -9.54 -8.75
C SER A 10 1.46 -9.86 -7.85
N PRO A 11 2.01 -11.08 -7.91
CA PRO A 11 3.05 -11.52 -6.95
C PRO A 11 4.34 -10.70 -6.98
N ARG A 12 4.64 -10.03 -8.11
CA ARG A 12 5.77 -9.10 -8.24
C ARG A 12 5.56 -7.79 -7.47
N LEU A 13 4.31 -7.44 -7.17
CA LEU A 13 3.95 -6.30 -6.33
C LEU A 13 3.99 -6.76 -4.86
N ALA A 14 5.21 -6.90 -4.35
CA ALA A 14 5.49 -7.25 -2.98
C ALA A 14 6.54 -6.29 -2.41
N GLY A 15 6.40 -5.95 -1.13
CA GLY A 15 7.23 -4.92 -0.53
C GLY A 15 7.12 -4.84 0.97
N THR A 16 7.84 -3.87 1.52
CA THR A 16 7.84 -3.55 2.95
C THR A 16 7.06 -2.27 3.18
N LEU A 17 6.29 -2.24 4.28
CA LEU A 17 5.62 -1.04 4.76
C LEU A 17 6.51 -0.31 5.77
N LEU A 18 6.95 0.89 5.41
CA LEU A 18 7.75 1.76 6.28
C LEU A 18 6.86 2.77 6.99
N PRO A 19 6.93 2.91 8.32
CA PRO A 19 6.06 3.83 9.05
C PRO A 19 6.37 5.27 8.67
N LEU A 20 5.33 6.04 8.31
CA LEU A 20 5.44 7.47 8.04
C LEU A 20 4.81 8.30 9.17
N ASN A 21 3.60 7.92 9.60
CA ASN A 21 2.90 8.54 10.73
C ASN A 21 1.95 7.50 11.39
N ALA A 22 1.07 7.95 12.27
CA ALA A 22 0.17 7.08 13.04
C ALA A 22 -0.73 6.16 12.20
N THR A 23 -1.11 6.57 10.99
CA THR A 23 -2.06 5.85 10.12
C THR A 23 -1.53 5.59 8.72
N THR A 24 -0.36 6.13 8.37
CA THR A 24 0.20 6.04 7.03
C THR A 24 1.57 5.36 7.02
N TRP A 25 1.76 4.49 6.04
CA TRP A 25 3.01 3.83 5.71
C TRP A 25 3.40 4.12 4.27
N ILE A 26 4.68 3.93 3.95
CA ILE A 26 5.19 3.90 2.59
C ILE A 26 5.35 2.44 2.19
N ALA A 27 4.64 2.01 1.15
CA ALA A 27 4.88 0.76 0.45
C ALA A 27 6.14 0.93 -0.40
N ARG A 28 7.25 0.39 0.09
CA ARG A 28 8.50 0.26 -0.64
C ARG A 28 8.52 -1.09 -1.34
N TRP A 29 8.38 -1.08 -2.67
CA TRP A 29 8.39 -2.32 -3.46
C TRP A 29 9.79 -2.93 -3.53
N ASN A 30 9.84 -4.27 -3.52
CA ASN A 30 11.08 -5.03 -3.66
C ASN A 30 11.65 -4.88 -5.07
N ASP A 31 10.78 -4.94 -6.09
CA ASP A 31 11.15 -4.67 -7.47
C ASP A 31 11.20 -3.15 -7.69
N ARG A 32 12.42 -2.63 -7.82
CA ARG A 32 12.68 -1.20 -7.98
C ARG A 32 12.46 -0.70 -9.41
N SER A 33 12.26 -1.59 -10.39
CA SER A 33 12.04 -1.16 -11.79
C SER A 33 10.72 -0.42 -11.99
N TYR A 34 9.82 -0.47 -11.02
CA TYR A 34 8.51 0.16 -11.11
C TYR A 34 8.51 1.66 -10.78
N ASP A 35 9.51 2.14 -10.02
CA ASP A 35 9.54 3.51 -9.49
C ASP A 35 8.18 4.00 -8.93
N ALA A 36 7.44 3.06 -8.31
CA ALA A 36 6.02 3.17 -8.00
C ALA A 36 5.71 3.15 -6.51
N ASP A 37 6.65 3.56 -5.65
CA ASP A 37 6.41 3.59 -4.20
C ASP A 37 5.13 4.38 -3.88
N ALA A 38 4.35 3.89 -2.92
CA ALA A 38 3.00 4.41 -2.64
C ALA A 38 2.80 4.68 -1.15
N TYR A 39 2.11 5.77 -0.83
CA TYR A 39 1.48 5.95 0.47
C TYR A 39 0.39 4.90 0.65
N THR A 40 0.33 4.34 1.85
CA THR A 40 -0.62 3.31 2.28
C THR A 40 -1.27 3.80 3.57
N GLU A 41 -2.51 4.27 3.47
CA GLU A 41 -3.28 4.83 4.59
C GLU A 41 -4.25 3.77 5.12
N PHE A 42 -4.14 3.47 6.41
CA PHE A 42 -5.03 2.53 7.09
C PHE A 42 -6.20 3.29 7.69
N VAL A 43 -7.40 2.85 7.35
CA VAL A 43 -8.64 3.31 7.99
C VAL A 43 -9.02 2.30 9.05
N PHE A 44 -9.26 2.77 10.27
CA PHE A 44 -9.61 1.95 11.41
C PHE A 44 -11.11 2.07 11.72
N ASP A 45 -11.68 1.03 12.32
CA ASP A 45 -13.01 1.09 12.93
C ASP A 45 -12.97 1.67 14.35
N HIS A 46 -14.14 1.77 14.99
CA HIS A 46 -14.28 2.28 16.36
C HIS A 46 -13.63 1.41 17.44
N THR A 47 -13.21 0.18 17.09
CA THR A 47 -12.49 -0.74 17.97
C THR A 47 -10.97 -0.65 17.80
N GLY A 48 -10.49 0.18 16.88
CA GLY A 48 -9.07 0.32 16.55
C GLY A 48 -8.55 -0.78 15.60
N LYS A 49 -9.44 -1.55 14.97
CA LYS A 49 -9.05 -2.54 13.95
C LYS A 49 -9.02 -1.89 12.58
N ALA A 50 -7.96 -2.16 11.81
CA ALA A 50 -7.90 -1.75 10.41
C ALA A 50 -9.01 -2.45 9.61
N LYS A 51 -9.78 -1.67 8.85
CA LYS A 51 -10.88 -2.14 8.01
C LYS A 51 -10.65 -1.92 6.51
N GLU A 52 -9.83 -0.94 6.16
CA GLU A 52 -9.61 -0.52 4.78
C GLU A 52 -8.18 0.02 4.64
N ILE A 53 -7.60 -0.18 3.46
CA ILE A 53 -6.33 0.43 3.05
C ILE A 53 -6.59 1.27 1.80
N ARG A 54 -6.18 2.54 1.85
CA ARG A 54 -6.15 3.44 0.70
C ARG A 54 -4.72 3.63 0.24
N MET A 55 -4.50 3.61 -1.06
CA MET A 55 -3.16 3.76 -1.63
C MET A 55 -3.07 4.95 -2.56
N LYS A 56 -1.93 5.66 -2.50
CA LYS A 56 -1.64 6.81 -3.38
C LYS A 56 -0.19 6.78 -3.81
N ALA A 57 0.07 6.88 -5.10
CA ALA A 57 1.43 6.98 -5.63
C ALA A 57 2.19 8.17 -4.99
N ILE A 58 3.46 7.95 -4.64
CA ILE A 58 4.35 9.01 -4.15
C ILE A 58 4.84 9.88 -5.31
N SER A 59 5.20 9.24 -6.42
CA SER A 59 5.77 9.92 -7.58
C SER A 59 4.71 10.16 -8.66
N PRO A 60 4.65 11.37 -9.27
CA PRO A 60 3.86 11.60 -10.47
C PRO A 60 4.40 10.85 -11.70
N MET A 61 5.64 10.34 -11.63
CA MET A 61 6.26 9.48 -12.66
C MET A 61 5.94 7.99 -12.46
N THR A 62 5.15 7.66 -11.43
CA THR A 62 4.67 6.28 -11.24
C THR A 62 3.94 5.84 -12.49
N ASP A 63 4.36 4.70 -13.05
CA ASP A 63 3.78 4.16 -14.27
C ASP A 63 2.25 4.04 -14.14
N PHE A 64 1.53 4.44 -15.19
CA PHE A 64 0.07 4.42 -15.27
C PHE A 64 -0.49 3.00 -15.08
N SER A 65 0.34 1.97 -15.28
CA SER A 65 -0.02 0.57 -15.00
C SER A 65 -0.33 0.32 -13.52
N PHE A 66 0.08 1.22 -12.62
CA PHE A 66 -0.28 1.22 -11.20
C PHE A 66 -1.42 2.21 -10.92
N ASP A 67 -2.63 1.85 -11.34
CA ASP A 67 -3.82 2.64 -11.02
C ASP A 67 -4.27 2.40 -9.56
N PHE A 68 -3.49 2.92 -8.61
CA PHE A 68 -3.81 2.86 -7.19
C PHE A 68 -5.08 3.64 -6.84
N HIS A 69 -5.53 4.56 -7.72
CA HIS A 69 -6.71 5.38 -7.47
C HIS A 69 -8.01 4.58 -7.42
N ASN A 70 -8.06 3.41 -8.08
CA ASN A 70 -9.21 2.51 -8.10
C ASN A 70 -9.08 1.34 -7.11
N LEU A 71 -8.04 1.33 -6.28
CA LEU A 71 -7.74 0.19 -5.41
C LEU A 71 -8.42 0.35 -4.05
N GLU A 72 -9.62 -0.22 -3.92
CA GLU A 72 -10.34 -0.32 -2.65
C GLU A 72 -9.99 -1.65 -1.94
N LEU A 73 -9.02 -1.60 -1.02
CA LEU A 73 -8.62 -2.77 -0.24
C LEU A 73 -9.41 -2.85 1.06
N MET A 74 -10.43 -3.72 1.07
CA MET A 74 -11.22 -4.00 2.25
C MET A 74 -10.67 -5.22 3.00
N ARG A 75 -10.65 -5.14 4.34
CA ARG A 75 -10.35 -6.29 5.17
C ARG A 75 -11.41 -7.37 4.94
N LYS A 76 -10.96 -8.56 4.55
CA LYS A 76 -11.79 -9.76 4.57
C LYS A 76 -11.74 -10.38 5.96
N GLU A 77 -12.90 -10.73 6.51
CA GLU A 77 -13.01 -11.48 7.76
C GLU A 77 -12.65 -12.96 7.59
#